data_AF-A0A955UXF8-F1
#
_entry.id   AF-A0A955UXF8-F1
#
_cell.length_a   1.000
_cell.length_b   1.000
_cell.length_c   1.000
_cell.angle_alpha   90.00
_cell.angle_beta   90.00
_cell.angle_gamma   90.00
#
_symmetry.space_group_name_H-M   'P 1'
#
loop_
_entity.id
_entity.type
_entity.pdbx_description
1 polymer ?
#
loop_
_entity_poly.entity_id
_entity_poly.type
_entity_poly.pdbx_seq_one_letter_code
_entity_poly.pdbx_strand_id
1 'polypeptide(L)'
;TRPPATAADDTAADAPSEAAPPARASRAQAVAAIAAALLLLVVMGRDVATSELAGLALFKQWATDWLMPVFFASLVLFGFGRGASVYDSAVEGAKEGLEVGVRIAPYLVVILVAVGLLRASGALEAMIGLLDPLTSRFGVPAEVLPMALIRPLSGSGATGVMVETIQTYGPDSFVGQLTCVIAGSTETTFYVLAVYYGAVGVRATRHTVLACLTADFAGFVGAVAASHWWFGQASGG
;
A
#
# COMPACT_ATOMS: atom_id res chain seq x y z
N THR A 1 -28.96 -53.42 -43.96
CA THR A 1 -28.16 -52.18 -44.04
C THR A 1 -28.80 -51.16 -43.12
N ARG A 2 -28.20 -50.93 -41.95
CA ARG A 2 -28.72 -50.03 -40.90
C ARG A 2 -28.23 -48.60 -41.22
N PRO A 3 -29.10 -47.56 -41.24
CA PRO A 3 -28.65 -46.20 -41.46
C PRO A 3 -27.86 -45.66 -40.23
N PRO A 4 -26.96 -44.68 -40.43
CA PRO A 4 -25.98 -44.28 -39.42
C PRO A 4 -26.60 -43.42 -38.31
N ALA A 5 -26.09 -43.59 -37.09
CA ALA A 5 -26.41 -42.76 -35.94
C ALA A 5 -26.02 -41.30 -36.23
N THR A 6 -27.00 -40.40 -36.14
CA THR A 6 -26.79 -38.96 -36.19
C THR A 6 -25.96 -38.53 -34.98
N ALA A 7 -24.78 -37.97 -35.25
CA ALA A 7 -24.02 -37.17 -34.30
C ALA A 7 -24.85 -35.93 -33.94
N ALA A 8 -25.41 -35.94 -32.74
CA ALA A 8 -26.00 -34.77 -32.09
C ALA A 8 -25.54 -34.81 -30.64
N ASP A 9 -24.28 -34.43 -30.42
CA ASP A 9 -23.78 -34.00 -29.13
C ASP A 9 -22.65 -32.99 -29.37
N ASP A 10 -22.43 -32.09 -28.41
CA ASP A 10 -21.41 -31.02 -28.38
C ASP A 10 -21.84 -29.59 -28.77
N THR A 11 -23.07 -29.18 -28.46
CA THR A 11 -23.39 -27.74 -28.30
C THR A 11 -24.16 -27.40 -27.02
N ALA A 12 -24.00 -28.21 -25.96
CA ALA A 12 -24.31 -27.77 -24.61
C ALA A 12 -23.16 -26.86 -24.13
N ALA A 13 -23.20 -25.61 -24.58
CA ALA A 13 -22.38 -24.55 -24.02
C ALA A 13 -22.65 -24.47 -22.51
N ASP A 14 -21.57 -24.70 -21.76
CA ASP A 14 -21.33 -24.50 -20.33
C ASP A 14 -22.24 -23.42 -19.72
N ALA A 15 -23.39 -23.85 -19.18
CA ALA A 15 -24.19 -23.00 -18.33
C ALA A 15 -23.44 -22.85 -17.00
N PRO A 16 -23.29 -21.64 -16.43
CA PRO A 16 -22.63 -21.48 -15.15
C PRO A 16 -23.39 -22.31 -14.13
N SER A 17 -22.74 -23.38 -13.64
CA SER A 17 -23.23 -24.21 -12.56
C SER A 17 -23.62 -23.31 -11.40
N GLU A 18 -24.93 -23.20 -11.16
CA GLU A 18 -25.50 -22.47 -10.04
C GLU A 18 -24.92 -23.05 -8.76
N ALA A 19 -23.88 -22.38 -8.23
CA ALA A 19 -23.16 -22.84 -7.07
C ALA A 19 -24.14 -22.96 -5.89
N ALA A 20 -24.30 -24.19 -5.39
CA ALA A 20 -25.17 -24.49 -4.26
C ALA A 20 -24.90 -23.50 -3.10
N PRO A 21 -25.94 -23.01 -2.40
CA PRO A 21 -25.76 -22.07 -1.32
C PRO A 21 -24.77 -22.65 -0.28
N PRO A 22 -23.78 -21.86 0.19
CA PRO A 22 -22.76 -22.38 1.08
C PRO A 22 -23.43 -22.97 2.31
N ALA A 23 -23.09 -24.22 2.62
CA ALA A 23 -23.60 -24.92 3.79
C ALA A 23 -23.35 -24.05 5.02
N ARG A 24 -24.41 -23.71 5.77
CA ARG A 24 -24.29 -22.96 7.03
C ARG A 24 -23.17 -23.58 7.85
N ALA A 25 -22.15 -22.79 8.16
CA ALA A 25 -21.05 -23.19 9.01
C ALA A 25 -21.58 -23.96 10.21
N SER A 26 -21.19 -25.24 10.33
CA SER A 26 -21.65 -26.04 11.46
C SER A 26 -21.14 -25.37 12.74
N ARG A 27 -21.89 -25.45 13.84
CA ARG A 27 -21.47 -24.87 15.13
C ARG A 27 -20.04 -25.31 15.50
N ALA A 28 -19.61 -26.49 15.08
CA ALA A 28 -18.26 -27.00 15.27
C ALA A 28 -17.19 -26.20 14.51
N GLN A 29 -17.44 -25.74 13.29
CA GLN A 29 -16.50 -24.94 12.51
C GLN A 29 -16.40 -23.51 13.05
N ALA A 30 -17.51 -22.93 13.53
CA ALA A 30 -17.49 -21.65 14.24
C ALA A 30 -16.68 -21.72 15.53
N VAL A 31 -16.89 -22.78 16.30
CA VAL A 31 -16.12 -23.05 17.52
C VAL A 31 -14.65 -23.31 17.19
N ALA A 32 -14.33 -23.99 16.09
CA ALA A 32 -12.94 -24.22 15.66
C ALA A 32 -12.24 -22.93 15.22
N ALA A 33 -12.92 -22.04 14.50
CA ALA A 33 -12.37 -20.74 14.09
C ALA A 33 -12.14 -19.82 15.29
N ILE A 34 -13.09 -19.78 16.23
CA ILE A 34 -12.95 -19.03 17.49
C ILE A 34 -11.85 -19.65 18.36
N ALA A 35 -11.76 -20.98 18.45
CA ALA A 35 -10.70 -21.67 19.18
C ALA A 35 -9.32 -21.44 18.55
N ALA A 36 -9.22 -21.41 17.22
CA ALA A 36 -7.99 -21.08 16.51
C ALA A 36 -7.58 -19.63 16.76
N ALA A 37 -8.53 -18.69 16.74
CA ALA A 37 -8.28 -17.28 17.06
C ALA A 37 -7.86 -17.07 18.52
N LEU A 38 -8.49 -17.78 19.46
CA LEU A 38 -8.14 -17.77 20.89
C LEU A 38 -6.79 -18.46 21.13
N LEU A 39 -6.49 -19.56 20.44
CA LEU A 39 -5.19 -20.23 20.49
C LEU A 39 -4.09 -19.31 19.96
N LEU A 40 -4.34 -18.61 18.85
CA LEU A 40 -3.45 -17.58 18.32
C LEU A 40 -3.21 -16.49 19.37
N LEU A 41 -4.27 -15.92 19.96
CA LEU A 41 -4.17 -14.92 21.03
C LEU A 41 -3.41 -15.41 22.28
N VAL A 42 -3.55 -16.70 22.65
CA VAL A 42 -2.83 -17.30 23.78
C VAL A 42 -1.35 -17.53 23.45
N VAL A 43 -1.03 -17.99 22.24
CA VAL A 43 0.37 -18.06 21.76
C VAL A 43 0.97 -16.66 21.72
N MET A 44 0.20 -15.66 21.30
CA MET A 44 0.60 -14.25 21.26
C MET A 44 0.87 -13.66 22.66
N GLY A 45 0.23 -14.15 23.73
CA GLY A 45 0.43 -13.65 25.10
C GLY A 45 1.57 -14.30 25.89
N ARG A 46 2.16 -15.41 25.40
CA ARG A 46 3.19 -16.16 26.15
C ARG A 46 4.51 -15.40 26.30
N ASP A 47 4.88 -14.59 25.32
CA ASP A 47 6.16 -13.85 25.34
C ASP A 47 6.07 -12.56 26.18
N VAL A 48 4.85 -12.05 26.42
CA VAL A 48 4.61 -10.86 27.26
C VAL A 48 4.67 -11.20 28.76
N ALA A 49 4.34 -12.44 29.14
CA ALA A 49 4.21 -12.85 30.54
C ALA A 49 5.54 -13.16 31.25
N THR A 50 6.68 -13.16 30.56
CA THR A 50 7.94 -13.73 31.05
C THR A 50 9.08 -12.75 31.33
N SER A 51 8.89 -11.42 31.25
CA SER A 51 10.01 -10.47 31.49
C SER A 51 9.66 -9.25 32.37
N GLU A 52 10.29 -9.16 33.54
CA GLU A 52 10.39 -7.95 34.36
C GLU A 52 11.46 -7.01 33.76
N LEU A 53 11.16 -5.71 33.62
CA LEU A 53 12.03 -4.60 33.16
C LEU A 53 12.42 -4.51 31.66
N ALA A 54 11.44 -4.61 30.74
CA ALA A 54 11.50 -4.00 29.38
C ALA A 54 10.10 -3.85 28.73
N GLY A 55 9.03 -3.76 29.53
CA GLY A 55 7.66 -4.01 29.08
C GLY A 55 7.17 -3.14 27.91
N LEU A 56 7.54 -1.85 27.86
CA LEU A 56 7.08 -0.94 26.79
C LEU A 56 7.76 -1.19 25.43
N ALA A 57 9.06 -1.50 25.41
CA ALA A 57 9.79 -1.75 24.18
C ALA A 57 9.36 -3.09 23.55
N LEU A 58 9.22 -4.12 24.38
CA LEU A 58 8.74 -5.43 23.97
C LEU A 58 7.26 -5.38 23.54
N PHE A 59 6.43 -4.61 24.26
CA PHE A 59 5.04 -4.38 23.86
C PHE A 59 4.93 -3.66 22.52
N LYS A 60 5.76 -2.63 22.26
CA LYS A 60 5.74 -1.90 20.99
C LYS A 60 6.14 -2.79 19.81
N GLN A 61 7.18 -3.61 19.99
CA GLN A 61 7.63 -4.54 18.97
C GLN A 61 6.57 -5.61 18.68
N TRP A 62 6.04 -6.22 19.74
CA TRP A 62 4.92 -7.16 19.64
C TRP A 62 3.71 -6.54 18.94
N ALA A 63 3.26 -5.35 19.36
CA ALA A 63 2.10 -4.69 18.77
C ALA A 63 2.30 -4.41 17.26
N THR A 64 3.52 -4.06 16.84
CA THR A 64 3.84 -3.79 15.43
C THR A 64 3.85 -5.07 14.60
N ASP A 65 4.50 -6.12 15.10
CA ASP A 65 4.63 -7.41 14.41
C ASP A 65 3.26 -8.11 14.25
N TRP A 66 2.37 -7.93 15.23
CA TRP A 66 1.07 -8.61 15.29
C TRP A 66 -0.10 -7.81 14.70
N LEU A 67 0.08 -6.52 14.39
CA LEU A 67 -0.99 -5.68 13.84
C LEU A 67 -1.60 -6.27 12.55
N MET A 68 -0.73 -6.67 11.62
CA MET A 68 -1.15 -7.18 10.31
C MET A 68 -1.84 -8.55 10.40
N PRO A 69 -1.24 -9.56 11.07
CA PRO A 69 -1.89 -10.86 11.24
C PRO A 69 -3.26 -10.77 11.94
N VAL A 70 -3.39 -9.94 12.99
CA VAL A 70 -4.65 -9.74 13.71
C VAL A 70 -5.70 -9.10 12.81
N PHE A 71 -5.31 -8.10 12.01
CA PHE A 71 -6.20 -7.48 11.04
C PHE A 71 -6.75 -8.51 10.05
N PHE A 72 -5.89 -9.32 9.42
CA PHE A 72 -6.34 -10.37 8.49
C PHE A 72 -7.19 -11.44 9.17
N ALA A 73 -6.81 -11.90 10.37
CA ALA A 73 -7.59 -12.85 11.14
C ALA A 73 -9.00 -12.32 11.44
N SER A 74 -9.12 -11.03 11.77
CA SER A 74 -10.41 -10.39 12.04
C SER A 74 -11.34 -10.40 10.81
N LEU A 75 -10.80 -10.19 9.60
CA LEU A 75 -11.56 -10.23 8.35
C LEU A 75 -12.08 -11.65 8.06
N VAL A 76 -11.23 -12.67 8.26
CA VAL A 76 -11.60 -14.08 8.07
C VAL A 76 -12.68 -14.49 9.07
N LEU A 77 -12.52 -14.16 10.35
CA LEU A 77 -13.50 -14.45 11.40
C LEU A 77 -14.82 -13.73 11.16
N PHE A 78 -14.77 -12.49 10.67
CA PHE A 78 -15.96 -11.72 10.30
C PHE A 78 -16.73 -12.36 9.14
N GLY A 79 -16.03 -12.75 8.07
CA GLY A 79 -16.64 -13.46 6.94
C GLY A 79 -17.26 -14.79 7.37
N PHE A 80 -16.56 -15.52 8.23
CA PHE A 80 -17.05 -16.76 8.81
C PHE A 80 -18.30 -16.55 9.68
N GLY A 81 -18.30 -15.52 10.54
CA GLY A 81 -19.44 -15.19 11.41
C GLY A 81 -20.70 -14.74 10.67
N ARG A 82 -20.54 -14.22 9.45
CA ARG A 82 -21.65 -13.90 8.53
C ARG A 82 -22.11 -15.09 7.69
N GLY A 83 -21.47 -16.26 7.81
CA GLY A 83 -21.77 -17.43 7.00
C GLY A 83 -21.40 -17.26 5.52
N ALA A 84 -20.46 -16.35 5.21
CA ALA A 84 -19.94 -16.20 3.86
C ALA A 84 -18.92 -17.31 3.55
N SER A 85 -18.88 -17.78 2.30
CA SER A 85 -17.81 -18.67 1.85
C SER A 85 -16.52 -17.86 1.70
N VAL A 86 -15.71 -17.82 2.77
CA VAL A 86 -14.46 -17.04 2.82
C VAL A 86 -13.48 -17.47 1.73
N TYR A 87 -13.39 -18.79 1.47
CA TYR A 87 -12.51 -19.32 0.42
C TYR A 87 -12.97 -18.89 -0.97
N ASP A 88 -14.24 -19.10 -1.32
CA ASP A 88 -14.75 -18.75 -2.66
C ASP A 88 -14.68 -17.24 -2.90
N SER A 89 -15.03 -16.44 -1.87
CA SER A 89 -14.91 -14.97 -1.94
C SER A 89 -13.46 -14.52 -2.14
N ALA A 90 -12.50 -15.18 -1.50
CA ALA A 90 -11.09 -14.87 -1.65
C ALA A 90 -10.57 -15.25 -3.04
N VAL A 91 -10.97 -16.41 -3.58
CA VAL A 91 -10.61 -16.84 -4.93
C VAL A 91 -11.22 -15.91 -5.99
N GLU A 92 -12.48 -15.54 -5.83
CA GLU A 92 -13.14 -14.62 -6.76
C GLU A 92 -12.49 -13.22 -6.72
N GLY A 93 -12.26 -12.68 -5.52
CA GLY A 93 -11.52 -11.42 -5.38
C GLY A 93 -10.10 -11.47 -5.96
N ALA A 94 -9.42 -12.63 -5.89
CA ALA A 94 -8.11 -12.81 -6.51
C ALA A 94 -8.19 -12.81 -8.05
N LYS A 95 -9.23 -13.40 -8.65
CA LYS A 95 -9.45 -13.37 -10.11
C LYS A 95 -9.75 -11.96 -10.61
N GLU A 96 -10.66 -11.26 -9.94
CA GLU A 96 -10.99 -9.86 -10.24
C GLU A 96 -9.73 -8.98 -10.11
N GLY A 97 -8.96 -9.18 -9.03
CA GLY A 97 -7.69 -8.48 -8.83
C GLY A 97 -6.67 -8.76 -9.93
N LEU A 98 -6.60 -9.98 -10.45
CA LEU A 98 -5.72 -10.32 -11.56
C LEU A 98 -6.13 -9.62 -12.86
N GLU A 99 -7.43 -9.58 -13.18
CA GLU A 99 -7.94 -8.87 -14.35
C GLU A 99 -7.64 -7.37 -14.27
N VAL A 100 -7.88 -6.77 -13.10
CA VAL A 100 -7.55 -5.36 -12.83
C VAL A 100 -6.04 -5.14 -12.96
N GLY A 101 -5.22 -6.06 -12.45
CA GLY A 101 -3.77 -6.01 -12.58
C GLY A 101 -3.30 -5.97 -14.03
N VAL A 102 -3.84 -6.84 -14.89
CA VAL A 102 -3.53 -6.86 -16.35
C VAL A 102 -3.93 -5.54 -17.00
N ARG A 103 -5.08 -4.97 -16.62
CA ARG A 103 -5.56 -3.67 -17.14
C ARG A 103 -4.64 -2.51 -16.73
N ILE A 104 -4.07 -2.55 -15.54
CA ILE A 104 -3.26 -1.46 -14.96
C ILE A 104 -1.77 -1.55 -15.34
N ALA A 105 -1.25 -2.76 -15.52
CA ALA A 105 0.15 -3.04 -15.88
C ALA A 105 0.74 -2.10 -16.95
N PRO A 106 0.10 -1.86 -18.12
CA PRO A 106 0.67 -0.98 -19.14
C PRO A 106 0.86 0.46 -18.66
N TYR A 107 -0.05 0.99 -17.84
CA TYR A 107 0.06 2.35 -17.30
C TYR A 107 1.25 2.47 -16.34
N LEU A 108 1.46 1.46 -15.51
CA LEU A 108 2.57 1.44 -14.56
C LEU A 108 3.92 1.36 -15.27
N VAL A 109 4.05 0.52 -16.30
CA VAL A 109 5.29 0.41 -17.09
C VAL A 109 5.68 1.76 -17.69
N VAL A 110 4.72 2.50 -18.27
CA VAL A 110 4.99 3.82 -18.87
C VAL A 110 5.49 4.81 -17.82
N ILE A 111 4.84 4.88 -16.64
CA ILE A 111 5.26 5.80 -15.57
C ILE A 111 6.63 5.41 -15.02
N LEU A 112 6.88 4.12 -14.76
CA LEU A 112 8.16 3.65 -14.22
C LEU A 112 9.32 3.91 -15.20
N VAL A 113 9.10 3.71 -16.50
CA VAL A 113 10.08 4.05 -17.54
C VAL A 113 10.31 5.57 -17.60
N ALA A 114 9.26 6.38 -17.55
CA ALA A 114 9.38 7.84 -17.55
C ALA A 114 10.17 8.36 -16.34
N VAL A 115 9.92 7.82 -15.14
CA VAL A 115 10.68 8.14 -13.92
C VAL A 115 12.13 7.69 -14.05
N GLY A 116 12.37 6.49 -14.58
CA GLY A 116 13.73 6.00 -14.83
C GLY A 116 14.52 6.90 -15.78
N LEU A 117 13.88 7.35 -16.86
CA LEU A 117 14.48 8.29 -17.81
C LEU A 117 14.73 9.66 -17.16
N LEU A 118 13.78 10.17 -16.37
CA LEU A 118 13.93 11.44 -15.65
C LEU A 118 15.16 11.41 -14.73
N ARG A 119 15.33 10.34 -13.96
CA ARG A 119 16.50 10.14 -13.09
C ARG A 119 17.80 9.99 -13.88
N ALA A 120 17.80 9.23 -14.97
CA ALA A 120 19.01 9.02 -15.78
C ALA A 120 19.41 10.26 -16.60
N SER A 121 18.47 11.16 -16.89
CA SER A 121 18.69 12.32 -17.75
C SER A 121 19.41 13.50 -17.09
N GLY A 122 19.60 13.49 -15.77
CA GLY A 122 20.12 14.64 -15.03
C GLY A 122 19.08 15.74 -14.78
N ALA A 123 17.84 15.55 -15.25
CA ALA A 123 16.77 16.53 -15.10
C ALA A 123 16.37 16.74 -13.64
N LEU A 124 16.44 15.69 -12.82
CA LEU A 124 16.11 15.77 -11.40
C LEU A 124 17.11 16.69 -10.66
N GLU A 125 18.40 16.55 -10.95
CA GLU A 125 19.48 17.38 -10.41
C GLU A 125 19.32 18.84 -10.86
N ALA A 126 18.93 19.08 -12.11
CA ALA A 126 18.64 20.41 -12.61
C ALA A 126 17.43 21.04 -11.89
N MET A 127 16.36 20.27 -11.64
CA MET A 127 15.20 20.74 -10.87
C MET A 127 15.56 21.04 -9.43
N ILE A 128 16.39 20.20 -8.79
CA ILE A 128 16.88 20.43 -7.43
C ILE A 128 17.67 21.74 -7.38
N GLY A 129 18.61 21.96 -8.31
CA GLY A 129 19.38 23.20 -8.36
C GLY A 129 18.54 24.46 -8.56
N LEU A 130 17.37 24.34 -9.22
CA LEU A 130 16.41 25.43 -9.37
C LEU A 130 15.58 25.67 -8.10
N LEU A 131 15.17 24.59 -7.42
CA LEU A 131 14.27 24.64 -6.26
C LEU A 131 15.00 24.94 -4.95
N ASP A 132 16.23 24.46 -4.79
CA ASP A 132 17.05 24.63 -3.60
C ASP A 132 17.12 26.09 -3.08
N PRO A 133 17.41 27.13 -3.89
CA PRO A 133 17.47 28.51 -3.39
C PRO A 133 16.11 29.06 -2.90
N LEU A 134 15.01 28.41 -3.28
CA LEU A 134 13.66 28.74 -2.78
C LEU A 134 13.34 27.96 -1.52
N THR A 135 13.60 26.64 -1.52
CA THR A 135 13.22 25.72 -0.43
C THR A 135 14.12 25.86 0.79
N SER A 136 15.40 26.18 0.59
CA SER A 136 16.35 26.48 1.68
C SER A 136 15.90 27.66 2.54
N ARG A 137 15.19 28.66 1.97
CA ARG A 137 14.62 29.78 2.73
C ARG A 137 13.54 29.35 3.72
N PHE A 138 12.92 28.21 3.47
CA PHE A 138 11.92 27.59 4.34
C PHE A 138 12.50 26.51 5.24
N GLY A 139 13.84 26.38 5.32
CA GLY A 139 14.51 25.39 6.17
C GLY A 139 14.50 23.97 5.63
N VAL A 140 14.12 23.77 4.34
CA VAL A 140 14.12 22.46 3.70
C VAL A 140 15.51 22.16 3.13
N PRO A 141 16.18 21.09 3.58
CA PRO A 141 17.48 20.66 3.03
C PRO A 141 17.34 20.18 1.58
N ALA A 142 18.34 20.48 0.74
CA ALA A 142 18.36 20.11 -0.68
C ALA A 142 18.27 18.58 -0.88
N GLU A 143 18.79 17.83 0.08
CA GLU A 143 18.83 16.36 0.15
C GLU A 143 17.42 15.73 0.16
N VAL A 144 16.41 16.48 0.59
CA VAL A 144 15.01 16.03 0.68
C VAL A 144 14.24 16.30 -0.63
N LEU A 145 14.73 17.20 -1.48
CA LEU A 145 14.07 17.55 -2.74
C LEU A 145 13.90 16.38 -3.72
N PRO A 146 14.87 15.43 -3.87
CA PRO A 146 14.64 14.21 -4.64
C PRO A 146 13.39 13.44 -4.18
N MET A 147 13.19 13.33 -2.87
CA MET A 147 12.03 12.66 -2.29
C MET A 147 10.73 13.39 -2.66
N ALA A 148 10.69 14.72 -2.47
CA ALA A 148 9.52 15.53 -2.77
C ALA A 148 9.11 15.47 -4.25
N LEU A 149 10.09 15.37 -5.17
CA LEU A 149 9.84 15.30 -6.61
C LEU A 149 9.42 13.89 -7.07
N ILE A 150 10.04 12.85 -6.51
CA ILE A 150 9.77 11.46 -6.91
C ILE A 150 8.47 10.93 -6.27
N ARG A 151 8.11 11.40 -5.06
CA ARG A 151 6.98 10.87 -4.30
C ARG A 151 5.64 10.91 -5.06
N PRO A 152 5.23 12.00 -5.74
CA PRO A 152 4.00 12.01 -6.54
C PRO A 152 4.03 11.04 -7.74
N LEU A 153 5.22 10.71 -8.25
CA LEU A 153 5.41 9.90 -9.45
C LEU A 153 5.48 8.39 -9.14
N SER A 154 6.16 8.01 -8.05
CA SER A 154 6.44 6.61 -7.73
C SER A 154 6.67 6.38 -6.24
N GLY A 155 5.91 5.44 -5.67
CA GLY A 155 6.07 5.02 -4.27
C GLY A 155 7.32 4.19 -4.06
N SER A 156 7.60 3.23 -4.95
CA SER A 156 8.79 2.39 -4.87
C SER A 156 10.08 3.18 -5.11
N GLY A 157 10.07 4.14 -6.05
CA GLY A 157 11.17 5.06 -6.26
C GLY A 157 11.42 5.95 -5.04
N ALA A 158 10.34 6.50 -4.45
CA ALA A 158 10.40 7.29 -3.23
C ALA A 158 10.91 6.49 -2.03
N THR A 159 10.48 5.23 -1.87
CA THR A 159 11.01 4.34 -0.83
C THR A 159 12.50 4.08 -1.00
N GLY A 160 12.98 3.90 -2.24
CA GLY A 160 14.42 3.78 -2.51
C GLY A 160 15.20 5.01 -2.06
N VAL A 161 14.73 6.21 -2.43
CA VAL A 161 15.31 7.49 -2.00
C VAL A 161 15.27 7.65 -0.48
N MET A 162 14.16 7.28 0.16
CA MET A 162 14.02 7.33 1.61
C MET A 162 15.03 6.40 2.31
N VAL A 163 15.18 5.16 1.85
CA VAL A 163 16.14 4.21 2.42
C VAL A 163 17.56 4.72 2.25
N GLU A 164 17.92 5.23 1.07
CA GLU A 164 19.23 5.84 0.82
C GLU A 164 19.48 7.02 1.76
N THR A 165 18.50 7.92 1.89
CA THR A 165 18.59 9.09 2.77
C THR A 165 18.79 8.69 4.23
N ILE A 166 18.03 7.71 4.73
CA ILE A 166 18.16 7.20 6.10
C ILE A 166 19.52 6.52 6.31
N GLN A 167 20.02 5.78 5.33
CA GLN A 167 21.34 5.15 5.41
C GLN A 167 22.48 6.17 5.40
N THR A 168 22.34 7.26 4.64
CA THR A 168 23.37 8.31 4.52
C THR A 168 23.38 9.26 5.72
N TYR A 169 22.21 9.77 6.14
CA TYR A 169 22.11 10.80 7.17
C TYR A 169 21.72 10.26 8.55
N GLY A 170 21.25 9.02 8.63
CA GLY A 170 20.75 8.39 9.85
C GLY A 170 19.26 8.69 10.09
N PRO A 171 18.53 7.77 10.75
CA PRO A 171 17.09 7.92 10.99
C PRO A 171 16.74 9.05 11.97
N ASP A 172 17.68 9.44 12.84
CA ASP A 172 17.48 10.50 13.84
C ASP A 172 17.86 11.89 13.33
N SER A 173 18.39 11.99 12.10
CA SER A 173 18.68 13.29 11.48
C SER A 173 17.40 13.99 11.04
N PHE A 174 17.42 15.32 11.02
CA PHE A 174 16.29 16.11 10.49
C PHE A 174 15.97 15.74 9.03
N VAL A 175 16.99 15.49 8.21
CA VAL A 175 16.85 15.03 6.82
C VAL A 175 16.11 13.69 6.76
N GLY A 176 16.54 12.71 7.56
CA GLY A 176 15.89 11.40 7.66
C GLY A 176 14.45 11.49 8.18
N GLN A 177 14.23 12.24 9.26
CA GLN A 177 12.91 12.44 9.86
C GLN A 177 11.94 13.15 8.90
N LEU A 178 12.36 14.23 8.25
CA LEU A 178 11.54 14.94 7.26
C LEU A 178 11.20 14.04 6.07
N THR A 179 12.15 13.25 5.59
CA THR A 179 11.94 12.29 4.49
C THR A 179 10.90 11.23 4.87
N CYS A 180 10.95 10.71 6.10
CA CYS A 180 9.93 9.79 6.65
C CYS A 180 8.55 10.44 6.76
N VAL A 181 8.48 11.70 7.23
CA VAL A 181 7.19 12.42 7.35
C VAL A 181 6.59 12.69 5.96
N ILE A 182 7.39 13.09 4.98
CA ILE A 182 6.94 13.24 3.58
C ILE A 182 6.42 11.90 3.03
N ALA A 183 7.14 10.81 3.30
CA ALA A 183 6.73 9.47 2.88
C ALA A 183 5.37 9.05 3.48
N GLY A 184 5.05 9.47 4.70
CA GLY A 184 3.78 9.17 5.36
C GLY A 184 2.63 10.14 5.03
N SER A 185 2.94 11.36 4.58
CA SER A 185 1.95 12.45 4.46
C SER A 185 1.24 12.51 3.11
N THR A 186 1.79 11.87 2.08
CA THR A 186 1.31 11.99 0.70
C THR A 186 1.23 10.64 0.02
N GLU A 187 0.33 10.55 -0.95
CA GLU A 187 0.21 9.40 -1.84
C GLU A 187 1.00 9.60 -3.13
N THR A 188 0.98 8.58 -3.98
CA THR A 188 1.66 8.60 -5.27
C THR A 188 0.72 9.08 -6.37
N THR A 189 0.45 10.39 -6.45
CA THR A 189 -0.60 10.97 -7.32
C THR A 189 -0.67 10.37 -8.73
N PHE A 190 0.42 10.36 -9.50
CA PHE A 190 0.36 9.86 -10.89
C PHE A 190 0.14 8.35 -10.95
N TYR A 191 0.72 7.61 -10.00
CA TYR A 191 0.53 6.17 -9.89
C TYR A 191 -0.91 5.83 -9.48
N VAL A 192 -1.44 6.47 -8.43
CA VAL A 192 -2.84 6.33 -7.99
C VAL A 192 -3.78 6.70 -9.12
N LEU A 193 -3.56 7.80 -9.83
CA LEU A 193 -4.40 8.13 -10.98
C LEU A 193 -4.33 7.04 -12.05
N ALA A 194 -3.15 6.54 -12.41
CA ALA A 194 -3.00 5.47 -13.39
C ALA A 194 -3.69 4.17 -12.98
N VAL A 195 -3.57 3.77 -11.72
CA VAL A 195 -4.19 2.55 -11.16
C VAL A 195 -5.71 2.70 -11.13
N TYR A 196 -6.20 3.76 -10.47
CA TYR A 196 -7.63 3.92 -10.21
C TYR A 196 -8.40 4.33 -11.47
N TYR A 197 -7.86 5.25 -12.28
CA TYR A 197 -8.52 5.65 -13.52
C TYR A 197 -8.30 4.62 -14.63
N GLY A 198 -7.16 3.91 -14.63
CA GLY A 198 -6.91 2.79 -15.54
C GLY A 198 -7.89 1.63 -15.31
N ALA A 199 -8.22 1.31 -14.05
CA ALA A 199 -9.20 0.28 -13.71
C ALA A 199 -10.59 0.58 -14.29
N VAL A 200 -11.04 1.83 -14.18
CA VAL A 200 -12.40 2.26 -14.57
C VAL A 200 -12.44 2.88 -15.99
N GLY A 201 -11.30 3.03 -16.66
CA GLY A 201 -11.20 3.54 -18.04
C GLY A 201 -11.46 5.05 -18.19
N VAL A 202 -11.19 5.85 -17.14
CA VAL A 202 -11.47 7.29 -17.15
C VAL A 202 -10.38 8.06 -17.92
N ARG A 203 -10.79 8.83 -18.94
CA ARG A 203 -9.89 9.59 -19.81
C ARG A 203 -9.74 11.08 -19.45
N ALA A 204 -10.71 11.65 -18.74
CA ALA A 204 -10.72 13.07 -18.39
C ALA A 204 -10.07 13.31 -17.02
N THR A 205 -8.74 13.51 -16.99
CA THR A 205 -7.96 13.58 -15.74
C THR A 205 -7.57 15.01 -15.33
N ARG A 206 -7.78 16.02 -16.18
CA ARG A 206 -7.15 17.35 -16.01
C ARG A 206 -7.41 18.00 -14.64
N HIS A 207 -8.64 17.97 -14.14
CA HIS A 207 -8.98 18.61 -12.87
C HIS A 207 -8.52 17.77 -11.69
N THR A 208 -8.55 16.44 -11.82
CA THR A 208 -8.07 15.50 -10.80
C THR A 208 -6.57 15.63 -10.61
N VAL A 209 -5.80 15.68 -11.70
CA VAL A 209 -4.35 15.86 -11.63
C VAL A 209 -4.01 17.14 -10.87
N LEU A 210 -4.68 18.26 -11.18
CA LEU A 210 -4.46 19.52 -10.48
C LEU A 210 -4.84 19.42 -9.00
N ALA A 211 -6.01 18.86 -8.68
CA ALA A 211 -6.45 18.68 -7.29
C ALA A 211 -5.48 17.81 -6.48
N CYS A 212 -5.03 16.68 -7.04
CA CYS A 212 -4.09 15.77 -6.38
C CYS A 212 -2.71 16.41 -6.21
N LEU A 213 -2.18 17.11 -7.22
CA LEU A 213 -0.91 17.82 -7.09
C LEU A 213 -0.97 18.94 -6.05
N THR A 214 -2.10 19.65 -5.95
CA THR A 214 -2.28 20.65 -4.88
C THR A 214 -2.38 19.99 -3.50
N ALA A 215 -2.96 18.80 -3.41
CA ALA A 215 -3.00 18.03 -2.16
C ALA A 215 -1.61 17.52 -1.77
N ASP A 216 -0.81 17.01 -2.72
CA ASP A 216 0.58 16.60 -2.48
C ASP A 216 1.44 17.79 -2.05
N PHE A 217 1.26 18.95 -2.69
CA PHE A 217 1.93 20.17 -2.28
C PHE A 217 1.54 20.60 -0.86
N ALA A 218 0.25 20.56 -0.52
CA ALA A 218 -0.22 20.85 0.83
C ALA A 218 0.33 19.84 1.85
N GLY A 219 0.40 18.55 1.48
CA GLY A 219 1.00 17.50 2.29
C GLY A 219 2.50 17.68 2.50
N PHE A 220 3.23 18.11 1.47
CA PHE A 220 4.64 18.46 1.57
C PHE A 220 4.86 19.66 2.49
N VAL A 221 4.09 20.74 2.32
CA VAL A 221 4.17 21.93 3.20
C VAL A 221 3.79 21.56 4.64
N GLY A 222 2.76 20.75 4.82
CA GLY A 222 2.34 20.23 6.12
C GLY A 222 3.43 19.38 6.78
N ALA A 223 4.10 18.51 6.02
CA ALA A 223 5.22 17.70 6.47
C ALA A 223 6.38 18.57 6.94
N VAL A 224 6.78 19.56 6.14
CA VAL A 224 7.84 20.52 6.50
C VAL A 224 7.49 21.28 7.77
N ALA A 225 6.28 21.83 7.85
CA ALA A 225 5.82 22.58 9.02
C ALA A 225 5.78 21.71 10.29
N ALA A 226 5.22 20.50 10.19
CA ALA A 226 5.14 19.55 11.29
C ALA A 226 6.54 19.09 11.74
N SER A 227 7.44 18.79 10.80
CA SER A 227 8.81 18.40 11.11
C SER A 227 9.59 19.53 11.79
N HIS A 228 9.46 20.78 11.35
CA HIS A 228 10.08 21.90 12.05
C HIS A 228 9.46 22.14 13.43
N TRP A 229 8.15 21.99 13.57
CA TRP A 229 7.47 22.18 14.87
C TRP A 229 7.89 21.11 15.89
N TRP A 230 7.97 19.85 15.46
CA TRP A 230 8.25 18.72 16.33
C TRP A 230 9.75 18.47 16.54
N PHE A 231 10.54 18.46 15.46
CA PHE A 231 11.97 18.14 15.50
C PHE A 231 12.88 19.38 15.54
N GLY A 232 12.39 20.55 15.10
CA GLY A 232 13.16 21.80 15.19
C GLY A 232 13.41 22.28 16.63
N GLN A 233 12.67 21.77 17.62
CA GLN A 233 12.95 22.01 19.04
C GLN A 233 14.14 21.17 19.56
N ALA A 234 14.53 20.10 18.86
CA ALA A 234 15.59 19.18 19.30
C ALA A 234 17.01 19.57 18.85
N SER A 235 17.14 20.51 17.91
CA SER A 235 18.44 20.98 17.37
C SER A 235 18.92 22.32 17.96
N GLY A 236 18.24 22.84 18.99
CA GLY A 236 18.57 24.10 19.67
C GLY A 236 19.26 23.95 21.02
N GLY A 237 20.01 22.87 21.26
CA GLY A 237 20.76 22.61 22.51
C GLY A 237 22.24 22.47 22.28
#